data_AF-A0A0G1U292-F1
#
_entry.id   AF-A0A0G1U292-F1
#
_cell.length_a   1.000
_cell.length_b   1.000
_cell.length_c   1.000
_cell.angle_alpha   90.00
_cell.angle_beta   90.00
_cell.angle_gamma   90.00
#
_symmetry.space_group_name_H-M   'P 1'
#
loop_
_entity.id
_entity.type
_entity.pdbx_description
1 polymer ?
#
loop_
_entity_poly.entity_id
_entity_poly.type
_entity_poly.pdbx_seq_one_letter_code
_entity_poly.pdbx_strand_id
1 'polypeptide(L)'
;MTKRRKLGLVAILLTLGILGVQSVEVESRYQAIGLLSGAAYALSVWAMLEDLKGIEWLTTLILPVLYPVSVALFYFLLPGRILTQLLIVTLFGLGMYALLLTENIFNVASIRTIQLLRAAHAVGFLLTLLVAFFLWDTIFSFRLSPWWNALLVGVTAWPLAVQTLWSVNLEEKLTPPVIWGSVVVSWGLFALSLMISFWPVTITVASLFLVTALYVSLGIGQQHLSGRLFKKTLSEYLWVGIIVLVTVFFLSRWG
;
A
#
# COMPACT_ATOMS: atom_id res chain seq x y z
N MET A 1 1.80 -5.01 29.47
CA MET A 1 2.37 -5.81 28.34
C MET A 1 3.47 -4.99 27.67
N THR A 2 4.55 -5.59 27.18
CA THR A 2 5.55 -4.83 26.40
C THR A 2 4.98 -4.43 25.04
N LYS A 3 5.35 -3.26 24.52
CA LYS A 3 4.81 -2.71 23.28
C LYS A 3 4.92 -3.67 22.09
N ARG A 4 6.07 -4.36 21.97
CA ARG A 4 6.29 -5.38 20.94
C ARG A 4 5.33 -6.57 21.05
N ARG A 5 5.00 -7.02 22.26
CA ARG A 5 4.00 -8.09 22.48
C ARG A 5 2.60 -7.61 22.10
N LYS A 6 2.28 -6.34 22.31
CA LYS A 6 1.01 -5.73 21.90
C LYS A 6 0.85 -5.71 20.37
N LEU A 7 1.89 -5.27 19.64
CA LEU A 7 1.90 -5.30 18.17
C LEU A 7 1.81 -6.73 17.63
N GLY A 8 2.54 -7.68 18.23
CA GLY A 8 2.46 -9.10 17.88
C GLY A 8 1.05 -9.67 18.09
N LEU A 9 0.41 -9.33 19.21
CA LEU A 9 -0.97 -9.74 19.50
C LEU A 9 -1.95 -9.19 18.45
N VAL A 10 -1.83 -7.90 18.09
CA VAL A 10 -2.68 -7.30 17.05
C VAL A 10 -2.49 -7.97 15.70
N ALA A 11 -1.24 -8.25 15.30
CA ALA A 11 -0.96 -8.97 14.06
C ALA A 11 -1.61 -10.36 14.05
N ILE A 12 -1.53 -11.11 15.16
CA ILE A 12 -2.19 -12.41 15.31
C ILE A 12 -3.71 -12.27 15.22
N LEU A 13 -4.30 -11.32 15.96
CA LEU A 13 -5.75 -11.10 15.93
C LEU A 13 -6.26 -10.75 14.53
N LEU A 14 -5.55 -9.88 13.80
CA LEU A 14 -5.93 -9.54 12.42
C LEU A 14 -5.72 -10.72 11.47
N THR A 15 -4.73 -11.57 11.72
CA THR A 15 -4.50 -12.80 10.94
C THR A 15 -5.65 -13.78 11.13
N LEU A 16 -6.11 -13.96 12.37
CA LEU A 16 -7.33 -14.71 12.68
C LEU A 16 -8.57 -14.04 12.06
N GLY A 17 -8.61 -12.71 12.02
CA GLY A 17 -9.65 -11.95 11.34
C GLY A 17 -9.75 -12.29 9.85
N ILE A 18 -8.62 -12.36 9.13
CA ILE A 18 -8.59 -12.79 7.73
C ILE A 18 -9.11 -14.21 7.56
N LEU A 19 -8.74 -15.14 8.45
CA LEU A 19 -9.28 -16.50 8.42
C LEU A 19 -10.80 -16.49 8.64
N GLY A 20 -11.29 -15.68 9.58
CA GLY A 20 -12.71 -15.51 9.84
C GLY A 20 -13.50 -15.01 8.63
N VAL A 21 -12.97 -14.03 7.88
CA VAL A 21 -13.59 -13.52 6.64
C VAL A 21 -13.81 -14.63 5.60
N GLN A 22 -12.97 -15.67 5.58
CA GLN A 22 -13.09 -16.77 4.63
C GLN A 22 -14.22 -17.74 4.97
N SER A 23 -14.53 -17.89 6.27
CA SER A 23 -15.62 -18.75 6.73
C SER A 23 -17.00 -18.15 6.48
N VAL A 24 -17.06 -16.87 6.11
CA VAL A 24 -18.29 -16.15 5.82
C VAL A 24 -18.79 -16.44 4.40
N GLU A 25 -20.10 -16.53 4.25
CA GLU A 25 -20.79 -16.69 2.96
C GLU A 25 -20.52 -15.53 2.02
N VAL A 26 -20.53 -15.80 0.70
CA VAL A 26 -20.07 -14.85 -0.33
C VAL A 26 -20.79 -13.51 -0.28
N GLU A 27 -22.09 -13.51 0.03
CA GLU A 27 -22.93 -12.30 0.06
C GLU A 27 -22.52 -11.31 1.16
N SER A 28 -22.08 -11.80 2.32
CA SER A 28 -21.71 -10.98 3.48
C SER A 28 -20.21 -10.71 3.59
N ARG A 29 -19.39 -11.20 2.65
CA ARG A 29 -17.92 -11.01 2.67
C ARG A 29 -17.47 -9.56 2.60
N TYR A 30 -18.13 -8.72 1.79
CA TYR A 30 -17.77 -7.29 1.72
C TYR A 30 -18.01 -6.59 3.07
N GLN A 31 -19.07 -6.97 3.79
CA GLN A 31 -19.34 -6.47 5.13
C GLN A 31 -18.29 -6.98 6.12
N ALA A 32 -17.88 -8.24 6.01
CA ALA A 32 -16.81 -8.83 6.82
C ALA A 32 -15.45 -8.13 6.59
N ILE A 33 -15.12 -7.74 5.35
CA ILE A 33 -13.93 -6.92 5.04
C ILE A 33 -14.06 -5.52 5.65
N GLY A 34 -15.24 -4.90 5.57
CA GLY A 34 -15.50 -3.62 6.24
C GLY A 34 -15.29 -3.70 7.75
N LEU A 35 -15.77 -4.79 8.37
CA LEU A 35 -15.56 -5.06 9.80
C LEU A 35 -14.07 -5.29 10.10
N LEU A 36 -13.36 -6.06 9.28
CA LEU A 36 -11.92 -6.28 9.40
C LEU A 36 -11.14 -4.96 9.29
N SER A 37 -11.54 -4.06 8.38
CA SER A 37 -10.97 -2.72 8.24
C SER A 37 -11.18 -1.90 9.51
N GLY A 38 -12.38 -1.90 10.08
CA GLY A 38 -12.70 -1.22 11.34
C GLY A 38 -11.92 -1.80 12.52
N ALA A 39 -11.82 -3.13 12.59
CA ALA A 39 -11.02 -3.82 13.59
C ALA A 39 -9.52 -3.52 13.45
N ALA A 40 -9.00 -3.48 12.22
CA ALA A 40 -7.62 -3.10 11.93
C ALA A 40 -7.32 -1.69 12.41
N TYR A 41 -8.22 -0.74 12.16
CA TYR A 41 -8.12 0.62 12.67
C TYR A 41 -8.11 0.63 14.20
N ALA A 42 -9.13 0.06 14.84
CA ALA A 42 -9.29 0.08 16.30
C ALA A 42 -8.14 -0.62 17.03
N LEU A 43 -7.69 -1.79 16.54
CA LEU A 43 -6.59 -2.54 17.14
C LEU A 43 -5.24 -1.84 16.92
N SER A 44 -5.02 -1.22 15.75
CA SER A 44 -3.78 -0.46 15.47
C SER A 44 -3.71 0.80 16.33
N VAL A 45 -4.82 1.54 16.45
CA VAL A 45 -4.97 2.64 17.41
C VAL A 45 -4.62 2.12 18.79
N TRP A 46 -5.32 1.09 19.27
CA TRP A 46 -5.08 0.54 20.60
C TRP A 46 -3.61 0.21 20.82
N ALA A 47 -2.94 -0.42 19.85
CA ALA A 47 -1.52 -0.75 19.93
C ALA A 47 -0.59 0.47 20.04
N MET A 48 -0.94 1.59 19.42
CA MET A 48 -0.08 2.78 19.28
C MET A 48 -0.56 4.03 20.05
N LEU A 49 -1.67 3.93 20.79
CA LEU A 49 -2.33 5.04 21.52
C LEU A 49 -1.38 5.99 22.27
N GLU A 50 -0.32 5.46 22.87
CA GLU A 50 0.61 6.24 23.70
C GLU A 50 1.48 7.21 22.88
N ASP A 51 1.72 6.93 21.60
CA ASP A 51 2.64 7.74 20.78
C ASP A 51 1.89 8.62 19.77
N LEU A 52 0.64 8.29 19.42
CA LEU A 52 -0.10 8.95 18.34
C LEU A 52 -0.46 10.40 18.67
N LYS A 53 0.10 11.36 17.91
CA LYS A 53 -0.21 12.79 18.04
C LYS A 53 -0.61 13.43 16.71
N GLY A 54 -1.65 14.27 16.77
CA GLY A 54 -2.06 15.13 15.65
C GLY A 54 -2.36 14.34 14.37
N ILE A 55 -1.56 14.59 13.32
CA ILE A 55 -1.75 14.03 11.97
C ILE A 55 -1.31 12.56 11.85
N GLU A 56 -0.52 12.05 12.81
CA GLU A 56 -0.13 10.64 12.86
C GLU A 56 -1.36 9.72 12.92
N TRP A 57 -2.44 10.16 13.56
CA TRP A 57 -3.72 9.44 13.59
C TRP A 57 -4.24 9.11 12.19
N LEU A 58 -3.97 9.97 11.20
CA LEU A 58 -4.34 9.70 9.82
C LEU A 58 -3.22 8.94 9.11
N THR A 59 -1.99 9.44 9.17
CA THR A 59 -0.90 8.96 8.29
C THR A 59 -0.39 7.58 8.68
N THR A 60 -0.19 7.28 9.96
CA THR A 60 0.36 5.98 10.37
C THR A 60 -0.68 4.86 10.42
N LEU A 61 -1.98 5.18 10.33
CA LEU A 61 -3.06 4.18 10.28
C LEU A 61 -3.51 3.81 8.87
N ILE A 62 -3.10 4.55 7.84
CA ILE A 62 -3.44 4.25 6.44
C ILE A 62 -2.99 2.84 6.05
N LEU A 63 -1.70 2.51 6.21
CA LEU A 63 -1.19 1.20 5.82
C LEU A 63 -1.72 0.04 6.69
N PRO A 64 -1.79 0.14 8.04
CA PRO A 64 -2.35 -0.93 8.87
C PRO A 64 -3.80 -1.28 8.54
N VAL A 65 -4.55 -0.34 7.95
CA VAL A 65 -5.94 -0.57 7.53
C VAL A 65 -6.01 -1.06 6.07
N LEU A 66 -5.28 -0.43 5.15
CA LEU A 66 -5.31 -0.81 3.75
C LEU A 66 -4.70 -2.18 3.50
N TYR A 67 -3.71 -2.62 4.29
CA TYR A 67 -3.08 -3.91 4.10
C TYR A 67 -4.05 -5.09 4.32
N PRO A 68 -4.75 -5.23 5.47
CA PRO A 68 -5.79 -6.25 5.65
C PRO A 68 -6.88 -6.20 4.58
N VAL A 69 -7.33 -5.01 4.19
CA VAL A 69 -8.35 -4.85 3.14
C VAL A 69 -7.83 -5.36 1.80
N SER A 70 -6.64 -4.93 1.39
CA SER A 70 -6.02 -5.33 0.12
C SER A 70 -5.78 -6.84 0.04
N VAL A 71 -5.29 -7.45 1.12
CA VAL A 71 -5.04 -8.90 1.18
C VAL A 71 -6.35 -9.67 1.20
N ALA A 72 -7.35 -9.26 1.98
CA ALA A 72 -8.64 -9.94 2.03
C ALA A 72 -9.38 -9.89 0.67
N LEU A 73 -9.29 -8.74 -0.02
CA LEU A 73 -9.80 -8.56 -1.38
C LEU A 73 -9.08 -9.45 -2.41
N PHE A 74 -7.75 -9.41 -2.42
CA PHE A 74 -6.94 -10.21 -3.34
C PHE A 74 -7.05 -11.71 -3.09
N TYR A 75 -7.23 -12.13 -1.83
CA TYR A 75 -7.39 -13.53 -1.44
C TYR A 75 -8.53 -14.22 -2.20
N PHE A 76 -9.59 -13.51 -2.54
CA PHE A 76 -10.72 -14.08 -3.28
C PHE A 76 -10.39 -14.46 -4.72
N LEU A 77 -9.34 -13.88 -5.29
CA LEU A 77 -8.90 -14.18 -6.65
C LEU A 77 -8.07 -15.47 -6.71
N LEU A 78 -7.63 -15.98 -5.54
CA LEU A 78 -6.71 -17.09 -5.45
C LEU A 78 -7.45 -18.42 -5.32
N PRO A 79 -6.88 -19.51 -5.89
CA PRO A 79 -7.47 -20.83 -5.79
C PRO A 79 -7.52 -21.30 -4.33
N GLY A 80 -8.62 -21.96 -3.93
CA GLY A 80 -8.88 -22.46 -2.58
C GLY A 80 -8.02 -23.65 -2.13
N ARG A 81 -6.76 -23.75 -2.59
CA ARG A 81 -5.84 -24.82 -2.19
C ARG A 81 -5.23 -24.50 -0.83
N ILE A 82 -5.29 -25.42 0.12
CA ILE A 82 -4.80 -25.26 1.50
C ILE A 82 -3.37 -24.68 1.55
N LEU A 83 -2.47 -25.12 0.66
CA LEU A 83 -1.09 -24.59 0.61
C LEU A 83 -1.05 -23.10 0.27
N THR A 84 -1.84 -22.65 -0.70
CA THR A 84 -1.96 -21.24 -1.08
C THR A 84 -2.55 -20.44 0.08
N GLN A 85 -3.58 -20.97 0.75
CA GLN A 85 -4.20 -20.33 1.91
C GLN A 85 -3.19 -20.14 3.07
N LEU A 86 -2.47 -21.20 3.43
CA LEU A 86 -1.48 -21.17 4.50
C LEU A 86 -0.33 -20.20 4.20
N LEU A 87 0.13 -20.17 2.95
CA LEU A 87 1.15 -19.24 2.49
C LEU A 87 0.69 -17.79 2.65
N ILE A 88 -0.52 -17.45 2.20
CA ILE A 88 -1.03 -16.07 2.29
C ILE A 88 -1.26 -15.67 3.74
N VAL A 89 -1.82 -16.54 4.57
CA VAL A 89 -2.07 -16.24 5.99
C VAL A 89 -0.76 -16.01 6.74
N THR A 90 0.27 -16.80 6.43
CA THR A 90 1.61 -16.63 7.01
C THR A 90 2.26 -15.33 6.53
N LEU A 91 2.23 -15.07 5.23
CA LEU A 91 2.75 -13.83 4.65
C LEU A 91 2.00 -12.61 5.20
N PHE A 92 0.68 -12.73 5.36
CA PHE A 92 -0.16 -11.71 5.96
C PHE A 92 0.26 -11.41 7.39
N GLY A 93 0.35 -12.41 8.27
CA GLY A 93 0.70 -12.18 9.67
C GLY A 93 2.10 -11.59 9.84
N LEU A 94 3.08 -12.08 9.06
CA LEU A 94 4.44 -11.55 9.06
C LEU A 94 4.49 -10.11 8.52
N GLY A 95 3.81 -9.85 7.40
CA GLY A 95 3.69 -8.53 6.81
C GLY A 95 2.99 -7.54 7.74
N MET A 96 1.89 -7.95 8.38
CA MET A 96 1.14 -7.11 9.32
C MET A 96 1.98 -6.75 10.54
N TYR A 97 2.73 -7.71 11.10
CA TYR A 97 3.63 -7.43 12.21
C TYR A 97 4.76 -6.47 11.80
N ALA A 98 5.37 -6.69 10.64
CA ALA A 98 6.40 -5.80 10.09
C ALA A 98 5.87 -4.39 9.83
N LEU A 99 4.64 -4.29 9.33
CA LEU A 99 3.93 -3.04 9.08
C LEU A 99 3.69 -2.27 10.38
N LEU A 100 3.07 -2.93 11.38
CA LEU A 100 2.83 -2.32 12.68
C LEU A 100 4.13 -1.89 13.38
N LEU A 101 5.21 -2.66 13.22
CA LEU A 101 6.51 -2.26 13.75
C LEU A 101 7.07 -1.03 13.02
N THR A 102 6.92 -0.98 11.70
CA THR A 102 7.36 0.14 10.85
C THR A 102 6.63 1.43 11.22
N GLU A 103 5.31 1.39 11.34
CA GLU A 103 4.48 2.53 11.72
C GLU A 103 4.77 2.99 13.16
N ASN A 104 5.03 2.04 14.07
CA ASN A 104 5.51 2.39 15.40
C ASN A 104 6.88 3.07 15.37
N ILE A 105 7.79 2.67 14.47
CA ILE A 105 9.09 3.36 14.31
C ILE A 105 8.87 4.79 13.80
N PHE A 106 7.95 5.02 12.85
CA PHE A 106 7.61 6.36 12.38
C PHE A 106 7.05 7.25 13.50
N ASN A 107 6.11 6.75 14.30
CA ASN A 107 5.57 7.48 15.46
C ASN A 107 6.64 7.81 16.50
N VAL A 108 7.59 6.92 16.77
CA VAL A 108 8.69 7.24 17.71
C VAL A 108 9.71 8.19 17.06
N ALA A 109 9.89 8.09 15.74
CA ALA A 109 10.87 8.87 15.00
C ALA A 109 10.48 10.34 14.76
N SER A 110 9.18 10.65 14.80
CA SER A 110 8.68 12.04 14.72
C SER A 110 9.13 12.89 15.92
N ILE A 111 9.28 12.26 17.09
CA ILE A 111 9.72 12.93 18.32
C ILE A 111 11.26 12.96 18.43
N ARG A 112 11.93 11.90 17.98
CA ARG A 112 13.39 11.77 18.10
C ARG A 112 14.00 10.97 16.96
N THR A 113 15.19 11.33 16.50
CA THR A 113 15.88 10.55 15.46
C THR A 113 16.29 9.16 15.97
N ILE A 114 16.00 8.11 15.21
CA ILE A 114 16.36 6.72 15.54
C ILE A 114 17.07 6.07 14.35
N GLN A 115 18.11 5.27 14.62
CA GLN A 115 18.88 4.57 13.58
C GLN A 115 18.03 3.62 12.73
N LEU A 116 16.98 3.03 13.32
CA LEU A 116 16.08 2.09 12.65
C LEU A 116 15.16 2.76 11.61
N LEU A 117 15.10 4.09 11.55
CA LEU A 117 14.23 4.83 10.62
C LEU A 117 14.54 4.50 9.15
N ARG A 118 15.82 4.33 8.79
CA ARG A 118 16.20 3.98 7.42
C ARG A 118 15.65 2.61 7.00
N ALA A 119 15.69 1.63 7.92
CA ALA A 119 15.12 0.32 7.68
C ALA A 119 13.60 0.39 7.59
N ALA A 120 12.96 1.21 8.44
CA ALA A 120 11.51 1.45 8.39
C ALA A 120 11.06 2.05 7.05
N HIS A 121 11.78 3.01 6.47
CA HIS A 121 11.46 3.53 5.12
C HIS A 121 11.49 2.44 4.06
N ALA A 122 12.52 1.59 4.06
CA ALA A 122 12.63 0.52 3.07
C ALA A 122 11.48 -0.50 3.20
N VAL A 123 11.16 -0.93 4.42
CA VAL A 123 10.09 -1.89 4.69
C VAL A 123 8.72 -1.27 4.40
N GLY A 124 8.46 -0.04 4.84
CA GLY A 124 7.20 0.65 4.60
C GLY A 124 6.96 0.92 3.12
N PHE A 125 8.00 1.28 2.37
CA PHE A 125 7.93 1.45 0.93
C PHE A 125 7.63 0.12 0.22
N LEU A 126 8.32 -0.97 0.58
CA LEU A 126 8.03 -2.30 0.03
C LEU A 126 6.58 -2.73 0.30
N LEU A 127 6.10 -2.55 1.53
CA LEU A 127 4.73 -2.89 1.90
C LEU A 127 3.70 -2.02 1.17
N THR A 128 4.02 -0.75 0.92
CA THR A 128 3.15 0.15 0.12
C THR A 128 2.99 -0.38 -1.30
N LEU A 129 4.09 -0.81 -1.95
CA LEU A 129 4.03 -1.39 -3.30
C LEU A 129 3.23 -2.71 -3.31
N LEU A 130 3.39 -3.53 -2.28
CA LEU A 130 2.65 -4.78 -2.11
C LEU A 130 1.14 -4.52 -1.96
N VAL A 131 0.76 -3.55 -1.11
CA VAL A 131 -0.64 -3.12 -0.93
C VAL A 131 -1.21 -2.59 -2.23
N ALA A 132 -0.47 -1.74 -2.95
CA ALA A 132 -0.87 -1.19 -4.23
C ALA A 132 -1.11 -2.30 -5.27
N PHE A 133 -0.21 -3.28 -5.34
CA PHE A 133 -0.38 -4.44 -6.21
C PHE A 133 -1.67 -5.19 -5.92
N PHE A 134 -1.91 -5.57 -4.67
CA PHE A 134 -3.13 -6.32 -4.29
C PHE A 134 -4.42 -5.52 -4.52
N LEU A 135 -4.42 -4.21 -4.23
CA LEU A 135 -5.58 -3.35 -4.49
C LEU A 135 -5.88 -3.24 -5.98
N TRP A 136 -4.88 -2.90 -6.79
CA TRP A 136 -5.11 -2.64 -8.21
C TRP A 136 -5.39 -3.92 -9.00
N ASP A 137 -4.78 -5.04 -8.62
CA ASP A 137 -5.11 -6.35 -9.19
C ASP A 137 -6.57 -6.74 -8.89
N THR A 138 -7.05 -6.45 -7.68
CA THR A 138 -8.47 -6.66 -7.36
C THR A 138 -9.38 -5.71 -8.11
N ILE A 139 -9.05 -4.42 -8.18
CA ILE A 139 -9.86 -3.41 -8.88
C ILE A 139 -10.05 -3.81 -10.36
N PHE A 140 -8.98 -4.16 -11.06
CA PHE A 140 -9.07 -4.61 -12.45
C PHE A 140 -9.77 -5.96 -12.60
N SER A 141 -9.65 -6.85 -11.60
CA SER A 141 -10.35 -8.14 -11.60
C SER A 141 -11.86 -8.02 -11.53
N PHE A 142 -12.40 -6.92 -10.99
CA PHE A 142 -13.84 -6.63 -11.04
C PHE A 142 -14.35 -6.28 -12.43
N ARG A 143 -13.47 -6.06 -13.42
CA ARG A 143 -13.82 -5.75 -14.82
C ARG A 143 -14.82 -4.60 -14.95
N LEU A 144 -14.69 -3.58 -14.09
CA LEU A 144 -15.52 -2.37 -14.18
C LEU A 144 -15.16 -1.57 -15.44
N SER A 145 -16.02 -0.60 -15.77
CA SER A 145 -15.72 0.37 -16.83
C SER A 145 -14.36 1.05 -16.59
N PRO A 146 -13.57 1.34 -17.64
CA PRO A 146 -12.26 2.00 -17.52
C PRO A 146 -12.25 3.23 -16.62
N TRP A 147 -13.32 4.03 -16.66
CA TRP A 147 -13.48 5.22 -15.82
C TRP A 147 -13.55 4.90 -14.33
N TRP A 148 -14.26 3.83 -13.95
CA TRP A 148 -14.37 3.40 -12.56
C TRP A 148 -13.07 2.78 -12.06
N ASN A 149 -12.38 2.00 -12.89
CA ASN A 149 -11.05 1.47 -12.55
C ASN A 149 -10.05 2.61 -12.34
N ALA A 150 -10.00 3.58 -13.25
CA ALA A 150 -9.14 4.75 -13.13
C ALA A 150 -9.44 5.53 -11.85
N LEU A 151 -10.71 5.79 -11.56
CA LEU A 151 -11.14 6.48 -10.34
C LEU A 151 -10.72 5.74 -9.08
N LEU A 152 -10.97 4.43 -9.00
CA LEU A 152 -10.59 3.62 -7.84
C LEU A 152 -9.07 3.55 -7.67
N VAL A 153 -8.30 3.45 -8.75
CA VAL A 153 -6.84 3.54 -8.69
C VAL A 153 -6.40 4.89 -8.15
N GLY A 154 -6.93 6.00 -8.66
CA GLY A 154 -6.59 7.35 -8.16
C GLY A 154 -6.93 7.52 -6.68
N VAL A 155 -8.13 7.12 -6.27
CA VAL A 155 -8.62 7.21 -4.89
C VAL A 155 -7.78 6.37 -3.94
N THR A 156 -7.36 5.16 -4.35
CA THR A 156 -6.49 4.31 -3.52
C THR A 156 -5.02 4.72 -3.56
N ALA A 157 -4.54 5.31 -4.65
CA ALA A 157 -3.17 5.83 -4.77
C ALA A 157 -2.91 7.03 -3.87
N TRP A 158 -3.91 7.90 -3.68
CA TRP A 158 -3.76 9.11 -2.88
C TRP A 158 -3.35 8.85 -1.42
N PRO A 159 -4.06 8.04 -0.62
CA PRO A 159 -3.66 7.78 0.76
C PRO A 159 -2.30 7.07 0.85
N LEU A 160 -2.00 6.14 -0.07
CA LEU A 160 -0.69 5.49 -0.14
C LEU A 160 0.43 6.51 -0.37
N ALA A 161 0.22 7.45 -1.31
CA ALA A 161 1.19 8.50 -1.59
C ALA A 161 1.35 9.48 -0.42
N VAL A 162 0.26 9.90 0.23
CA VAL A 162 0.30 10.75 1.43
C VAL A 162 1.13 10.10 2.53
N GLN A 163 0.83 8.85 2.89
CA GLN A 163 1.56 8.15 3.94
C GLN A 163 3.05 8.00 3.59
N THR A 164 3.37 7.62 2.35
CA THR A 164 4.76 7.37 1.95
C THR A 164 5.59 8.65 1.84
N LEU A 165 5.04 9.74 1.29
CA LEU A 165 5.74 11.02 1.17
C LEU A 165 5.86 11.73 2.53
N TRP A 166 4.83 11.67 3.37
CA TRP A 166 4.90 12.20 4.74
C TRP A 166 5.98 11.51 5.57
N SER A 167 6.14 10.18 5.40
CA SER A 167 7.12 9.41 6.16
C SER A 167 8.55 9.93 6.01
N VAL A 168 8.89 10.66 4.93
CA VAL A 168 10.26 11.15 4.68
C VAL A 168 10.75 12.12 5.74
N ASN A 169 9.92 13.08 6.13
CA ASN A 169 10.28 14.13 7.08
C ASN A 169 9.61 13.97 8.46
N LEU A 170 8.55 13.15 8.57
CA LEU A 170 7.80 12.90 9.81
C LEU A 170 7.36 14.18 10.54
N GLU A 171 6.92 15.16 9.78
CA GLU A 171 6.52 16.47 10.31
C GLU A 171 5.17 16.39 11.03
N GLU A 172 4.97 17.19 12.08
CA GLU A 172 3.71 17.24 12.83
C GLU A 172 2.50 17.66 11.98
N LYS A 173 2.75 18.29 10.82
CA LYS A 173 1.74 18.74 9.87
C LYS A 173 2.00 18.23 8.46
N LEU A 174 0.92 18.02 7.70
CA LEU A 174 1.01 17.77 6.27
C LEU A 174 1.46 19.06 5.58
N THR A 175 2.69 19.07 5.10
CA THR A 175 3.21 20.22 4.37
C THR A 175 2.65 20.27 2.94
N PRO A 176 2.55 21.47 2.35
CA PRO A 176 2.09 21.62 0.97
C PRO A 176 2.82 20.73 -0.04
N PRO A 177 4.17 20.54 0.02
CA PRO A 177 4.87 19.63 -0.89
C PRO A 177 4.41 18.16 -0.80
N VAL A 178 4.08 17.69 0.40
CA VAL A 178 3.55 16.32 0.60
C VAL A 178 2.16 16.20 -0.01
N ILE A 179 1.26 17.14 0.27
CA ILE A 179 -0.12 17.10 -0.24
C ILE A 179 -0.12 17.19 -1.77
N TRP A 180 0.56 18.20 -2.34
CA TRP A 180 0.64 18.38 -3.78
C TRP A 180 1.35 17.22 -4.46
N GLY A 181 2.44 16.71 -3.86
CA GLY A 181 3.12 15.51 -4.34
C GLY A 181 2.15 14.33 -4.43
N SER A 182 1.39 14.05 -3.38
CA SER A 182 0.42 12.94 -3.37
C SER A 182 -0.72 13.11 -4.36
N VAL A 183 -1.21 14.33 -4.56
CA VAL A 183 -2.24 14.63 -5.57
C VAL A 183 -1.70 14.40 -6.98
N VAL A 184 -0.48 14.87 -7.26
CA VAL A 184 0.18 14.67 -8.57
C VAL A 184 0.41 13.18 -8.84
N VAL A 185 0.88 12.42 -7.85
CA VAL A 185 1.08 10.96 -7.98
C VAL A 185 -0.25 10.24 -8.22
N SER A 186 -1.29 10.55 -7.43
CA SER A 186 -2.63 9.98 -7.58
C SER A 186 -3.24 10.29 -8.94
N TRP A 187 -3.15 11.55 -9.39
CA TRP A 187 -3.64 11.98 -10.70
C TRP A 187 -2.89 11.33 -11.86
N GLY A 188 -1.57 11.21 -11.76
CA GLY A 188 -0.75 10.50 -12.73
C GLY A 188 -1.17 9.03 -12.85
N LEU A 189 -1.40 8.35 -11.73
CA LEU A 189 -1.85 6.96 -11.71
C LEU A 189 -3.29 6.77 -12.18
N PHE A 190 -4.17 7.73 -11.90
CA PHE A 190 -5.52 7.78 -12.50
C PHE A 190 -5.43 7.80 -14.03
N ALA A 191 -4.62 8.71 -14.59
CA ALA A 191 -4.47 8.85 -16.04
C ALA A 191 -3.82 7.60 -16.67
N LEU A 192 -2.78 7.05 -16.04
CA LEU A 192 -2.12 5.82 -16.50
C LEU A 192 -3.04 4.60 -16.42
N SER A 193 -3.90 4.52 -15.39
CA SER A 193 -4.91 3.46 -15.25
C SER A 193 -5.97 3.53 -16.35
N LEU A 194 -6.39 4.74 -16.71
CA LEU A 194 -7.29 4.96 -17.85
C LEU A 194 -6.61 4.52 -19.15
N MET A 195 -5.35 4.91 -19.36
CA MET A 195 -4.59 4.54 -20.56
C MET A 195 -4.39 3.03 -20.69
N ILE A 196 -3.96 2.35 -19.62
CA ILE A 196 -3.69 0.90 -19.63
C ILE A 196 -4.97 0.08 -19.80
N SER A 197 -6.13 0.62 -19.39
CA SER A 197 -7.43 -0.04 -19.57
C SER A 197 -7.82 -0.23 -21.05
N PHE A 198 -7.21 0.51 -21.97
CA PHE A 198 -7.40 0.34 -23.42
C PHE A 198 -6.35 -0.56 -24.07
N TRP A 199 -5.35 -1.03 -23.33
CA TRP A 199 -4.34 -1.95 -23.84
C TRP A 199 -4.73 -3.42 -23.64
N PRO A 200 -4.44 -4.30 -24.61
CA PRO A 200 -4.73 -5.73 -24.53
C PRO A 200 -3.69 -6.46 -23.67
N VAL A 201 -3.66 -6.12 -22.38
CA VAL A 201 -2.76 -6.71 -21.38
C VAL A 201 -3.55 -7.52 -20.35
N THR A 202 -2.89 -8.47 -19.71
CA THR A 202 -3.50 -9.19 -18.58
C THR A 202 -3.63 -8.28 -17.36
N ILE A 203 -4.59 -8.58 -16.49
CA ILE A 203 -4.86 -7.82 -15.25
C ILE A 203 -3.57 -7.67 -14.44
N THR A 204 -2.84 -8.77 -14.23
CA THR A 204 -1.58 -8.76 -13.47
C THR A 204 -0.51 -7.87 -14.09
N VAL A 205 -0.41 -7.83 -15.44
CA VAL A 205 0.56 -6.96 -16.13
C VAL A 205 0.16 -5.49 -15.98
N ALA A 206 -1.13 -5.16 -16.08
CA ALA A 206 -1.63 -3.80 -15.83
C ALA A 206 -1.36 -3.34 -14.38
N SER A 207 -1.61 -4.22 -13.40
CA SER A 207 -1.33 -3.94 -11.98
C SER A 207 0.15 -3.70 -11.73
N LEU A 208 1.04 -4.54 -12.26
CA LEU A 208 2.50 -4.37 -12.14
C LEU A 208 3.00 -3.10 -12.83
N PHE A 209 2.41 -2.73 -13.97
CA PHE A 209 2.70 -1.47 -14.65
C PHE A 209 2.40 -0.28 -13.74
N LEU A 210 1.21 -0.24 -13.13
CA LEU A 210 0.84 0.83 -12.19
C LEU A 210 1.72 0.83 -10.93
N VAL A 211 2.05 -0.33 -10.38
CA VAL A 211 2.95 -0.45 -9.20
C VAL A 211 4.33 0.09 -9.54
N THR A 212 4.81 -0.14 -10.76
CA THR A 212 6.07 0.44 -11.22
C THR A 212 5.95 1.96 -11.37
N ALA A 213 4.86 2.46 -11.93
CA ALA A 213 4.62 3.90 -12.00
C ALA A 213 4.55 4.55 -10.61
N LEU A 214 3.94 3.88 -9.62
CA LEU A 214 3.94 4.31 -8.22
C LEU A 214 5.35 4.29 -7.64
N TYR A 215 6.12 3.21 -7.85
CA TYR A 215 7.51 3.10 -7.43
C TYR A 215 8.37 4.26 -7.94
N VAL A 216 8.29 4.55 -9.24
CA VAL A 216 9.03 5.64 -9.88
C VAL A 216 8.59 6.99 -9.31
N SER A 217 7.28 7.22 -9.23
CA SER A 217 6.73 8.52 -8.81
C SER A 217 7.01 8.82 -7.33
N LEU A 218 6.79 7.83 -6.45
CA LEU A 218 7.10 7.96 -5.02
C LEU A 218 8.60 8.01 -4.78
N GLY A 219 9.40 7.22 -5.50
CA GLY A 219 10.86 7.25 -5.40
C GLY A 219 11.41 8.65 -5.72
N ILE A 220 10.98 9.25 -6.83
CA ILE A 220 11.35 10.63 -7.19
C ILE A 220 10.84 11.62 -6.13
N GLY A 221 9.60 11.47 -5.66
CA GLY A 221 9.02 12.33 -4.63
C GLY A 221 9.80 12.28 -3.31
N GLN A 222 10.18 11.09 -2.85
CA GLN A 222 10.98 10.92 -1.63
C GLN A 222 12.37 11.55 -1.76
N GLN A 223 13.03 11.39 -2.91
CA GLN A 223 14.34 12.00 -3.16
C GLN A 223 14.26 13.53 -3.26
N HIS A 224 13.19 14.06 -3.83
CA HIS A 224 12.92 15.49 -3.89
C HIS A 224 12.73 16.07 -2.48
N LEU A 225 11.87 15.45 -1.66
CA LEU A 225 11.64 15.88 -0.27
C LEU A 225 12.88 15.73 0.61
N SER A 226 13.73 14.73 0.34
CA SER A 226 15.00 14.54 1.05
C SER A 226 16.11 15.52 0.61
N GLY A 227 15.86 16.39 -0.38
CA GLY A 227 16.86 17.31 -0.94
C GLY A 227 17.99 16.61 -1.72
N ARG A 228 17.77 15.36 -2.15
CA ARG A 228 18.78 14.49 -2.79
C ARG A 228 18.42 14.16 -4.25
N LEU A 229 17.58 14.98 -4.87
CA LEU A 229 17.20 14.78 -6.26
C LEU A 229 18.32 15.21 -7.20
N PHE A 230 19.23 14.29 -7.47
CA PHE A 230 20.26 14.47 -8.48
C PHE A 230 19.75 14.02 -9.86
N LYS A 231 20.24 14.66 -10.93
CA LYS A 231 19.90 14.28 -12.32
C LYS A 231 20.14 12.79 -12.59
N LYS A 232 21.20 12.22 -12.00
CA LYS A 232 21.54 10.80 -12.12
C LYS A 232 20.46 9.91 -11.50
N THR A 233 20.04 10.20 -10.26
CA THR A 233 18.97 9.47 -9.56
C THR A 233 17.66 9.55 -10.31
N LEU A 234 17.30 10.74 -10.83
CA LEU A 234 16.11 10.88 -11.67
C LEU A 234 16.18 10.00 -12.92
N SER A 235 17.34 9.96 -13.59
CA SER A 235 17.53 9.10 -14.76
C SER A 235 17.40 7.62 -14.41
N GLU A 236 17.92 7.17 -13.27
CA GLU A 236 17.83 5.76 -12.82
C GLU A 236 16.37 5.34 -12.63
N TYR A 237 15.55 6.15 -11.96
CA TYR A 237 14.11 5.87 -11.81
C TYR A 237 13.35 5.89 -13.13
N LEU A 238 13.66 6.84 -14.02
CA LEU A 238 13.03 6.92 -15.33
C LEU A 238 13.39 5.71 -16.20
N TRP A 239 14.63 5.22 -16.14
CA TRP A 239 15.05 4.01 -16.86
C TRP A 239 14.24 2.79 -16.44
N VAL A 240 13.97 2.61 -15.13
CA VAL A 240 13.11 1.52 -14.64
C VAL A 240 11.70 1.64 -15.25
N GLY A 241 11.12 2.85 -15.25
CA GLY A 241 9.82 3.10 -15.86
C GLY A 241 9.79 2.79 -17.36
N ILE A 242 10.81 3.21 -18.11
CA ILE A 242 10.92 2.96 -19.55
C ILE A 242 11.04 1.45 -19.83
N ILE A 243 11.90 0.74 -19.09
CA ILE A 243 12.09 -0.71 -19.25
C ILE A 243 10.78 -1.46 -19.03
N VAL A 244 10.02 -1.11 -17.98
CA VAL A 244 8.74 -1.74 -17.72
C VAL A 244 7.72 -1.39 -18.80
N LEU A 245 7.66 -0.15 -19.27
CA LEU A 245 6.78 0.25 -20.37
C LEU A 245 7.06 -0.56 -21.64
N VAL A 246 8.33 -0.70 -22.00
CA VAL A 246 8.76 -1.54 -23.14
C VAL A 246 8.38 -3.00 -22.93
N THR A 247 8.61 -3.53 -21.73
CA THR A 247 8.27 -4.93 -21.39
C THR A 247 6.77 -5.18 -21.50
N VAL A 248 5.94 -4.27 -21.00
CA VAL A 248 4.48 -4.33 -21.11
C VAL A 248 4.04 -4.26 -22.56
N PHE A 249 4.64 -3.37 -23.35
CA PHE A 249 4.35 -3.26 -24.78
C PHE A 249 4.61 -4.57 -25.53
N PHE A 250 5.70 -5.28 -25.25
CA PHE A 250 6.00 -6.58 -25.86
C PHE A 250 5.11 -7.72 -25.33
N LEU A 251 4.66 -7.66 -24.08
CA LEU A 251 3.73 -8.63 -23.51
C LEU A 251 2.28 -8.43 -24.00
N SER A 252 1.97 -7.24 -24.53
CA SER A 252 0.66 -6.90 -25.05
C SER A 252 0.37 -7.73 -26.30
N ARG A 253 -0.76 -8.44 -26.29
CA ARG A 253 -1.18 -9.23 -27.44
C ARG A 253 -1.97 -8.35 -28.40
N TRP A 254 -1.27 -7.76 -29.36
CA TRP A 254 -1.86 -6.91 -30.40
C TRP A 254 -2.46 -7.72 -31.58
N GLY A 255 -2.85 -8.97 -31.33
CA GLY A 255 -3.39 -9.91 -32.31
C GLY A 255 -4.07 -11.09 -31.63
#